data_AF-A0AAW0YVU1-F1
#
_entry.id   AF-A0AAW0YVU1-F1
#
_cell.length_a   1.000
_cell.length_b   1.000
_cell.length_c   1.000
_cell.angle_alpha   90.00
_cell.angle_beta   90.00
_cell.angle_gamma   90.00
#
_symmetry.space_group_name_H-M   'P 1'
#
loop_
_entity.id
_entity.type
_entity.pdbx_description
1 polymer ?
#
loop_
_entity_poly.entity_id
_entity_poly.type
_entity_poly.pdbx_seq_one_letter_code
_entity_poly.pdbx_strand_id
1 'polypeptide(L)'
;MSSTRTRAHSHSTHRTQSTLSEDPEQVRPPRAPSPTPPEDNAPPPEQEVTKLRLGAHYAGLVWASMIGCLIRLGLEGLGEYDGKIIFQLAWAQGVGSGIMGLALARKNEIIGIYPPIYTFLTTGIAGSVTTFSSWMLEGYLAFSNFDHYDRKGLHDTVDGVAYSLSTMAIAMASLQFGEHFASVLPRLPLSWQTRKPSSDHSTTALPTKNSSSTSSASEPPHDDVSSSRNQTKFNEEKVSSSRPTGFNTLTRTATPILDIVTIFTALLAYLLVLILYFFAPRRHSWRHSVLFPLLLAPPGTILRFFLARFNTHRTFIDRFPIGTFLANMIATLIIAGTYAAQRRPSARSSSSGGGGGGVRCNALYAIQQGFCGCLSTVSTFVVEARTVKGWIWKGFYIGGSVILGHLFVLAIVGGIGWSRGFIDVCKG
;
A
#
# COMPACT_ATOMS: atom_id res chain seq x y z
N MET A 1 65.03 -55.19 3.63
CA MET A 1 65.25 -53.73 3.44
C MET A 1 65.27 -53.44 1.95
N SER A 2 64.17 -52.89 1.41
CA SER A 2 64.19 -51.94 0.28
C SER A 2 62.76 -51.51 -0.04
N SER A 3 62.62 -50.19 0.00
CA SER A 3 61.48 -49.31 -0.24
C SER A 3 60.50 -49.70 -1.35
N THR A 4 59.20 -49.53 -1.08
CA THR A 4 58.30 -48.93 -2.08
C THR A 4 57.22 -48.10 -1.38
N ARG A 5 57.14 -46.83 -1.80
CA ARG A 5 56.49 -45.71 -1.13
C ARG A 5 55.06 -45.58 -1.65
N THR A 6 54.06 -45.83 -0.80
CA THR A 6 52.63 -45.68 -1.15
C THR A 6 52.25 -44.21 -1.18
N ARG A 7 51.60 -43.82 -2.28
CA ARG A 7 51.30 -42.44 -2.70
C ARG A 7 50.04 -41.94 -2.00
N ALA A 8 50.11 -40.74 -1.43
CA ALA A 8 48.97 -40.01 -0.85
C ALA A 8 48.00 -39.53 -1.94
N HIS A 9 46.70 -39.70 -1.70
CA HIS A 9 45.64 -39.04 -2.46
C HIS A 9 45.47 -37.60 -1.95
N SER A 10 45.91 -36.61 -2.74
CA SER A 10 45.40 -35.24 -2.65
C SER A 10 44.43 -35.00 -3.82
N HIS A 11 43.23 -34.52 -3.50
CA HIS A 11 42.26 -34.09 -4.50
C HIS A 11 42.79 -32.83 -5.19
N SER A 12 43.04 -32.94 -6.49
CA SER A 12 43.39 -31.85 -7.38
C SER A 12 42.16 -30.97 -7.64
N THR A 13 42.24 -29.73 -7.17
CA THR A 13 41.44 -28.58 -7.63
C THR A 13 41.67 -28.34 -9.12
N HIS A 14 40.65 -28.56 -9.95
CA HIS A 14 40.63 -28.08 -11.32
C HIS A 14 40.47 -26.56 -11.32
N ARG A 15 41.59 -25.89 -11.59
CA ARG A 15 41.72 -24.46 -11.86
C ARG A 15 41.46 -24.25 -13.35
N THR A 16 40.27 -23.77 -13.72
CA THR A 16 39.99 -23.40 -15.11
C THR A 16 40.54 -21.99 -15.35
N GLN A 17 41.60 -21.91 -16.15
CA GLN A 17 42.07 -20.68 -16.78
C GLN A 17 41.04 -20.22 -17.82
N SER A 18 40.48 -19.03 -17.65
CA SER A 18 40.07 -18.18 -18.77
C SER A 18 39.78 -16.75 -18.27
N THR A 19 40.82 -16.08 -17.79
CA THR A 19 40.89 -14.61 -17.86
C THR A 19 41.55 -14.27 -19.19
N LEU A 20 40.74 -14.28 -20.25
CA LEU A 20 41.05 -13.60 -21.50
C LEU A 20 40.18 -12.35 -21.54
N SER A 21 40.84 -11.20 -21.58
CA SER A 21 40.22 -9.89 -21.76
C SER A 21 39.46 -9.91 -23.08
N GLU A 22 38.13 -9.78 -23.03
CA GLU A 22 37.30 -9.67 -24.23
C GLU A 22 37.45 -8.28 -24.85
N ASP A 23 37.73 -8.29 -26.15
CA ASP A 23 37.94 -7.16 -27.04
C ASP A 23 36.61 -6.41 -27.30
N PRO A 24 36.51 -5.09 -27.08
CA PRO A 24 35.23 -4.36 -27.11
C PRO A 24 34.64 -4.11 -28.51
N GLU A 25 35.23 -4.62 -29.60
CA GLU A 25 34.82 -4.25 -30.97
C GLU A 25 34.03 -5.31 -31.77
N GLN A 26 33.55 -6.39 -31.13
CA GLN A 26 32.78 -7.42 -31.84
C GLN A 26 31.25 -7.24 -31.70
N VAL A 27 30.61 -6.88 -32.81
CA VAL A 27 29.15 -6.70 -32.93
C VAL A 27 28.43 -8.05 -32.72
N ARG A 28 27.63 -8.16 -31.65
CA ARG A 28 26.78 -9.33 -31.39
C ARG A 28 25.55 -9.35 -32.31
N PRO A 29 25.12 -10.52 -32.82
CA PRO A 29 23.81 -10.64 -33.45
C PRO A 29 22.68 -10.39 -32.41
N PRO A 30 21.53 -9.85 -32.83
CA PRO A 30 20.44 -9.50 -31.92
C PRO A 30 19.94 -10.73 -31.16
N ARG A 31 19.83 -10.58 -29.83
CA ARG A 31 19.31 -11.59 -28.92
C ARG A 31 17.86 -11.92 -29.31
N ALA A 32 17.56 -13.21 -29.51
CA ALA A 32 16.20 -13.67 -29.74
C ALA A 32 15.27 -13.17 -28.61
N PRO A 33 14.03 -12.73 -28.92
CA PRO A 33 13.11 -12.24 -27.91
C PRO A 33 12.83 -13.34 -26.89
N SER A 34 12.97 -12.98 -25.62
CA SER A 34 12.64 -13.85 -24.49
C SER A 34 11.17 -14.30 -24.57
N PRO A 35 10.87 -15.58 -24.27
CA PRO A 35 9.50 -16.08 -24.27
C PRO A 35 8.63 -15.26 -23.32
N THR A 36 7.40 -14.98 -23.75
CA THR A 36 6.43 -14.21 -22.96
C THR A 36 6.12 -14.93 -21.65
N PRO A 37 6.06 -14.20 -20.51
CA PRO A 37 5.67 -14.80 -19.23
C PRO A 37 4.23 -15.35 -19.29
N PRO A 38 3.89 -16.34 -18.44
CA PRO A 38 2.54 -16.91 -18.38
C PRO A 38 1.48 -15.81 -18.21
N GLU A 39 0.41 -15.87 -19.02
CA GLU A 39 -0.66 -14.85 -19.11
C GLU A 39 -1.41 -14.56 -17.80
N ASP A 40 -1.21 -15.35 -16.74
CA ASP A 40 -1.79 -15.09 -15.41
C ASP A 40 -1.18 -13.88 -14.68
N ASN A 41 -0.05 -13.35 -15.17
CA ASN A 41 0.59 -12.14 -14.68
C ASN A 41 0.57 -10.99 -15.71
N ALA A 42 -0.29 -11.06 -16.72
CA ALA A 42 -0.52 -9.92 -17.59
C ALA A 42 -1.05 -8.75 -16.73
N PRO A 43 -0.45 -7.54 -16.81
CA PRO A 43 -1.07 -6.36 -16.24
C PRO A 43 -2.51 -6.28 -16.76
N PRO A 44 -3.51 -5.94 -15.91
CA PRO A 44 -4.84 -5.68 -16.41
C PRO A 44 -4.73 -4.70 -17.60
N PRO A 45 -5.48 -4.94 -18.69
CA PRO A 45 -5.37 -4.13 -19.90
C PRO A 45 -5.42 -2.65 -19.51
N GLU A 46 -4.55 -1.83 -20.11
CA GLU A 46 -4.50 -0.37 -19.88
C GLU A 46 -5.90 0.22 -20.07
N GLN A 47 -6.63 0.26 -18.96
CA GLN A 47 -7.97 0.77 -18.92
C GLN A 47 -7.78 2.26 -18.94
N GLU A 48 -7.94 2.87 -20.11
CA GLU A 48 -7.84 4.31 -20.33
C GLU A 48 -8.53 5.03 -19.16
N VAL A 49 -7.72 5.62 -18.27
CA VAL A 49 -8.16 6.04 -16.94
C VAL A 49 -9.13 7.19 -17.15
N THR A 50 -10.42 6.88 -17.24
CA THR A 50 -11.43 7.88 -17.49
C THR A 50 -11.37 8.89 -16.35
N LYS A 51 -11.42 10.19 -16.65
CA LYS A 51 -11.38 11.26 -15.62
C LYS A 51 -12.39 11.01 -14.50
N LEU A 52 -13.55 10.44 -14.84
CA LEU A 52 -14.59 10.01 -13.91
C LEU A 52 -14.09 8.97 -12.89
N ARG A 53 -13.39 7.92 -13.36
CA ARG A 53 -12.84 6.86 -12.51
C ARG A 53 -11.73 7.39 -11.60
N LEU A 54 -10.91 8.30 -12.10
CA LEU A 54 -9.92 8.99 -11.26
C LEU A 54 -10.62 9.82 -10.18
N GLY A 55 -11.68 10.55 -10.55
CA GLY A 55 -12.54 11.27 -9.62
C GLY A 55 -13.13 10.36 -8.53
N ALA A 56 -13.62 9.18 -8.91
CA ALA A 56 -14.16 8.20 -7.97
C ALA A 56 -13.10 7.62 -7.02
N HIS A 57 -11.85 7.42 -7.47
CA HIS A 57 -10.76 7.03 -6.57
C HIS A 57 -10.50 8.11 -5.51
N TYR A 58 -10.38 9.38 -5.91
CA TYR A 58 -10.15 10.46 -4.96
C TYR A 58 -11.34 10.67 -4.03
N ALA A 59 -12.57 10.63 -4.54
CA ALA A 59 -13.78 10.74 -3.74
C ALA A 59 -13.91 9.58 -2.74
N GLY A 60 -13.63 8.35 -3.18
CA GLY A 60 -13.55 7.18 -2.31
C GLY A 60 -12.53 7.36 -1.19
N LEU A 61 -11.34 7.91 -1.49
CA LEU A 61 -10.33 8.23 -0.47
C LEU A 61 -10.80 9.28 0.54
N VAL A 62 -11.50 10.32 0.09
CA VAL A 62 -12.10 11.34 0.98
C VAL A 62 -13.03 10.65 1.97
N TRP A 63 -13.98 9.85 1.47
CA TRP A 63 -14.95 9.16 2.33
C TRP A 63 -14.28 8.14 3.27
N ALA A 64 -13.40 7.31 2.74
CA ALA A 64 -12.68 6.29 3.49
C ALA A 64 -11.81 6.89 4.60
N SER A 65 -11.14 8.02 4.33
CA SER A 65 -10.28 8.68 5.32
C SER A 65 -11.06 9.21 6.52
N MET A 66 -12.27 9.74 6.29
CA MET A 66 -13.15 10.16 7.37
C MET A 66 -13.61 8.96 8.21
N ILE A 67 -14.01 7.86 7.57
CA ILE A 67 -14.37 6.63 8.28
C ILE A 67 -13.19 6.09 9.08
N GLY A 68 -12.01 5.98 8.47
CA GLY A 68 -10.81 5.48 9.14
C GLY A 68 -10.37 6.36 10.31
N CYS A 69 -10.40 7.69 10.14
CA CYS A 69 -10.15 8.64 11.21
C CYS A 69 -11.17 8.52 12.35
N LEU A 70 -12.47 8.37 12.04
CA LEU A 70 -13.52 8.16 13.04
C LEU A 70 -13.29 6.87 13.82
N ILE A 71 -12.99 5.77 13.14
CA ILE A 71 -12.68 4.49 13.78
C ILE A 71 -11.48 4.66 14.71
N ARG A 72 -10.41 5.31 14.26
CA ARG A 72 -9.21 5.55 15.07
C ARG A 72 -9.53 6.32 16.35
N LEU A 73 -10.19 7.47 16.23
CA LEU A 73 -10.59 8.29 17.38
C LEU A 73 -11.58 7.56 18.30
N GLY A 74 -12.47 6.74 17.74
CA GLY A 74 -13.39 5.91 18.50
C GLY A 74 -12.66 4.82 19.30
N LEU A 75 -11.67 4.15 18.71
CA LEU A 75 -10.85 3.15 19.38
C LEU A 75 -9.96 3.77 20.45
N GLU A 76 -9.39 4.95 20.19
CA GLU A 76 -8.63 5.71 21.18
C GLU A 76 -9.53 6.12 22.36
N GLY A 77 -10.74 6.64 22.08
CA GLY A 77 -11.72 6.97 23.10
C GLY A 77 -12.19 5.76 23.93
N LEU A 78 -12.40 4.60 23.31
CA LEU A 78 -12.81 3.36 24.00
C LEU A 78 -11.68 2.76 24.85
N GLY A 79 -10.42 2.95 24.43
CA GLY A 79 -9.26 2.48 25.17
C GLY A 79 -8.83 3.41 26.32
N GLU A 80 -9.43 4.59 26.44
CA GLU A 80 -9.19 5.51 27.56
C GLU A 80 -10.14 5.17 28.72
N TYR A 81 -9.60 4.50 29.73
CA TYR A 81 -10.29 4.22 30.99
C TYR A 81 -9.27 4.13 32.13
N ASP A 82 -9.75 4.37 33.36
CA ASP A 82 -8.91 4.33 34.56
C ASP A 82 -8.32 2.93 34.77
N GLY A 83 -7.00 2.83 34.92
CA GLY A 83 -6.31 1.55 35.07
C GLY A 83 -6.13 0.76 33.76
N LYS A 84 -6.10 1.44 32.60
CA LYS A 84 -5.87 0.80 31.29
C LYS A 84 -4.69 -0.17 31.28
N ILE A 85 -4.97 -1.40 30.83
CA ILE A 85 -3.97 -2.50 30.75
C ILE A 85 -3.13 -2.36 29.47
N ILE A 86 -3.76 -1.91 28.38
CA ILE A 86 -3.14 -1.76 27.06
C ILE A 86 -3.29 -0.29 26.64
N PHE A 87 -2.23 0.28 26.06
CA PHE A 87 -2.27 1.63 25.50
C PHE A 87 -3.25 1.72 24.32
N GLN A 88 -3.96 2.83 24.22
CA GLN A 88 -5.06 3.03 23.27
C GLN A 88 -4.66 2.82 21.81
N LEU A 89 -3.48 3.31 21.43
CA LEU A 89 -3.00 3.23 20.07
C LEU A 89 -2.89 1.79 19.57
N ALA A 90 -2.68 0.81 20.46
CA ALA A 90 -2.65 -0.61 20.13
C ALA A 90 -3.90 -1.07 19.38
N TRP A 91 -5.08 -0.61 19.81
CA TRP A 91 -6.36 -0.97 19.21
C TRP A 91 -6.48 -0.44 17.78
N ALA A 92 -6.13 0.83 17.58
CA ALA A 92 -6.08 1.44 16.27
C ALA A 92 -5.11 0.71 15.33
N GLN A 93 -3.87 0.46 15.77
CA GLN A 93 -2.91 -0.27 14.93
C GLN A 93 -3.37 -1.69 14.60
N GLY A 94 -3.96 -2.39 15.57
CA GLY A 94 -4.49 -3.74 15.39
C GLY A 94 -5.63 -3.80 14.38
N VAL A 95 -6.68 -3.01 14.58
CA VAL A 95 -7.85 -2.98 13.69
C VAL A 95 -7.45 -2.56 12.28
N GLY A 96 -6.68 -1.49 12.12
CA GLY A 96 -6.27 -1.00 10.80
C GLY A 96 -5.38 -2.01 10.07
N SER A 97 -4.42 -2.64 10.75
CA SER A 97 -3.56 -3.66 10.14
C SER A 97 -4.32 -4.94 9.81
N GLY A 98 -5.32 -5.33 10.61
CA GLY A 98 -6.22 -6.43 10.31
C GLY A 98 -7.06 -6.19 9.04
N ILE A 99 -7.64 -4.99 8.90
CA ILE A 99 -8.37 -4.60 7.68
C ILE A 99 -7.45 -4.65 6.46
N MET A 100 -6.21 -4.17 6.58
CA MET A 100 -5.20 -4.24 5.51
C MET A 100 -4.91 -5.70 5.11
N GLY A 101 -4.73 -6.60 6.07
CA GLY A 101 -4.42 -8.01 5.82
C GLY A 101 -5.56 -8.74 5.12
N LEU A 102 -6.79 -8.49 5.57
CA LEU A 102 -8.00 -9.00 4.94
C LEU A 102 -8.12 -8.54 3.48
N ALA A 103 -7.89 -7.24 3.23
CA ALA A 103 -7.95 -6.66 1.89
C ALA A 103 -6.84 -7.21 0.96
N LEU A 104 -5.65 -7.47 1.49
CA LEU A 104 -4.54 -8.08 0.74
C LEU A 104 -4.85 -9.52 0.33
N ALA A 105 -5.36 -10.34 1.25
CA ALA A 105 -5.68 -11.73 0.98
C ALA A 105 -6.78 -11.92 -0.07
N ARG A 106 -7.71 -10.95 -0.20
CA ARG A 106 -8.81 -10.96 -1.18
C ARG A 106 -8.63 -9.94 -2.32
N LYS A 107 -7.39 -9.48 -2.57
CA LYS A 107 -7.10 -8.42 -3.55
C LYS A 107 -7.78 -8.62 -4.91
N ASN A 108 -7.64 -9.80 -5.51
CA ASN A 108 -8.17 -10.07 -6.85
C ASN A 108 -9.71 -10.07 -6.88
N GLU A 109 -10.35 -10.60 -5.84
CA GLU A 109 -11.81 -10.61 -5.70
C GLU A 109 -12.34 -9.18 -5.54
N ILE A 110 -11.69 -8.39 -4.67
CA ILE A 110 -12.05 -7.00 -4.39
C ILE A 110 -11.89 -6.12 -5.63
N ILE A 111 -10.76 -6.25 -6.34
CA ILE A 111 -10.51 -5.50 -7.58
C ILE A 111 -11.48 -5.91 -8.70
N GLY A 112 -11.84 -7.20 -8.76
CA GLY A 112 -12.78 -7.73 -9.74
C GLY A 112 -14.20 -7.14 -9.62
N ILE A 113 -14.63 -6.79 -8.40
CA ILE A 113 -15.92 -6.14 -8.16
C ILE A 113 -15.88 -4.66 -8.56
N TYR A 114 -14.93 -3.91 -7.99
CA TYR A 114 -14.79 -2.48 -8.23
C TYR A 114 -13.38 -2.01 -7.88
N PRO A 115 -12.51 -1.67 -8.86
CA PRO A 115 -11.10 -1.37 -8.57
C PRO A 115 -10.85 -0.30 -7.48
N PRO A 116 -11.61 0.81 -7.41
CA PRO A 116 -11.45 1.81 -6.36
C PRO A 116 -11.70 1.28 -4.94
N ILE A 117 -12.49 0.20 -4.77
CA ILE A 117 -12.80 -0.34 -3.44
C ILE A 117 -11.59 -0.94 -2.75
N TYR A 118 -10.63 -1.48 -3.51
CA TYR A 118 -9.37 -1.95 -2.94
C TYR A 118 -8.58 -0.80 -2.33
N THR A 119 -8.47 0.31 -3.05
CA THR A 119 -7.79 1.53 -2.58
C THR A 119 -8.56 2.19 -1.42
N PHE A 120 -9.89 2.12 -1.44
CA PHE A 120 -10.77 2.57 -0.37
C PHE A 120 -10.49 1.83 0.95
N LEU A 121 -10.41 0.49 0.93
CA LEU A 121 -10.17 -0.31 2.12
C LEU A 121 -8.73 -0.19 2.64
N THR A 122 -7.75 -0.25 1.74
CA THR A 122 -6.32 -0.28 2.09
C THR A 122 -5.80 1.13 2.39
N THR A 123 -5.65 1.96 1.38
CA THR A 123 -5.13 3.32 1.53
C THR A 123 -6.09 4.17 2.35
N GLY A 124 -7.40 4.11 2.09
CA GLY A 124 -8.38 4.91 2.81
C GLY A 124 -8.57 4.47 4.27
N ILE A 125 -9.34 3.40 4.51
CA ILE A 125 -9.74 2.98 5.86
C ILE A 125 -8.54 2.50 6.67
N ALA A 126 -7.91 1.38 6.31
CA ALA A 126 -6.83 0.79 7.09
C ALA A 126 -5.66 1.76 7.31
N GLY A 127 -5.33 2.51 6.26
CA GLY A 127 -4.30 3.54 6.29
C GLY A 127 -4.60 4.71 7.23
N SER A 128 -5.87 5.14 7.35
CA SER A 128 -6.28 6.22 8.25
C SER A 128 -6.64 5.77 9.67
N VAL A 129 -6.94 4.47 9.85
CA VAL A 129 -7.10 3.86 11.18
C VAL A 129 -5.75 3.72 11.88
N THR A 130 -4.72 3.32 11.14
CA THR A 130 -3.35 3.25 11.66
C THR A 130 -2.64 4.60 11.57
N THR A 131 -1.69 4.87 12.46
CA THR A 131 -0.89 6.11 12.39
C THR A 131 0.52 5.89 12.92
N PHE A 132 1.52 6.27 12.12
CA PHE A 132 2.92 6.17 12.52
C PHE A 132 3.35 7.42 13.30
N SER A 133 2.81 8.60 12.96
CA SER A 133 3.19 9.85 13.62
C SER A 133 2.78 9.87 15.09
N SER A 134 1.57 9.40 15.44
CA SER A 134 1.16 9.30 16.86
C SER A 134 1.99 8.26 17.59
N TRP A 135 2.36 7.16 16.92
CA TRP A 135 3.24 6.14 17.49
C TRP A 135 4.61 6.72 17.88
N MET A 136 5.25 7.54 17.02
CA MET A 136 6.53 8.19 17.36
C MET A 136 6.39 9.21 18.49
N LEU A 137 5.29 9.97 18.49
CA LEU A 137 5.04 10.98 19.52
C LEU A 137 4.81 10.34 20.89
N GLU A 138 3.88 9.39 20.99
CA GLU A 138 3.58 8.67 22.23
C GLU A 138 4.77 7.83 22.71
N GLY A 139 5.52 7.21 21.79
CA GLY A 139 6.75 6.51 22.12
C GLY A 139 7.77 7.42 22.79
N TYR A 140 8.00 8.62 22.24
CA TYR A 140 8.85 9.64 22.87
C TYR A 140 8.34 10.08 24.24
N LEU A 141 7.02 10.28 24.40
CA LEU A 141 6.44 10.67 25.69
C LEU A 141 6.65 9.60 26.76
N ALA A 142 6.57 8.32 26.38
CA ALA A 142 6.93 7.19 27.24
C ALA A 142 8.43 7.21 27.59
N PHE A 143 9.32 7.39 26.60
CA PHE A 143 10.77 7.48 26.81
C PHE A 143 11.20 8.64 27.73
N SER A 144 10.51 9.77 27.65
CA SER A 144 10.85 10.98 28.39
C SER A 144 10.18 11.07 29.76
N ASN A 145 9.32 10.10 30.11
CA ASN A 145 8.49 10.13 31.31
C ASN A 145 7.78 11.49 31.47
N PHE A 146 7.13 11.94 30.39
CA PHE A 146 6.56 13.29 30.30
C PHE A 146 5.55 13.59 31.43
N ASP A 147 4.80 12.58 31.86
CA ASP A 147 3.80 12.69 32.92
C ASP A 147 4.38 12.58 34.35
N HIS A 148 5.72 12.52 34.49
CA HIS A 148 6.45 12.49 35.76
C HIS A 148 6.01 11.36 36.71
N TYR A 149 5.93 10.13 36.20
CA TYR A 149 5.70 8.96 37.05
C TYR A 149 6.91 8.68 37.96
N ASP A 150 6.66 8.11 39.15
CA ASP A 150 7.68 7.74 40.14
C ASP A 150 8.51 6.52 39.66
N ARG A 151 9.40 6.77 38.70
CA ARG A 151 10.18 5.75 37.98
C ARG A 151 11.66 6.18 37.92
N LYS A 152 12.56 5.20 38.00
CA LYS A 152 14.01 5.41 37.77
C LYS A 152 14.29 5.38 36.27
N GLY A 153 15.28 6.13 35.77
CA GLY A 153 15.50 6.33 34.33
C GLY A 153 15.64 5.07 33.45
N LEU A 154 16.06 3.92 34.01
CA LEU A 154 16.05 2.65 33.28
C LEU A 154 14.62 2.19 32.92
N HIS A 155 13.66 2.40 33.82
CA HIS A 155 12.27 1.99 33.64
C HIS A 155 11.58 2.80 32.55
N ASP A 156 11.92 4.09 32.41
CA ASP A 156 11.38 4.97 31.36
C ASP A 156 11.86 4.53 29.97
N THR A 157 13.13 4.11 29.87
CA THR A 157 13.69 3.54 28.64
C THR A 157 13.03 2.20 28.30
N VAL A 158 12.83 1.34 29.29
CA VAL A 158 12.14 0.05 29.10
C VAL A 158 10.70 0.26 28.64
N ASP A 159 9.99 1.25 29.18
CA ASP A 159 8.60 1.55 28.81
C ASP A 159 8.47 1.99 27.35
N GLY A 160 9.31 2.95 26.90
CA GLY A 160 9.31 3.39 25.51
C GLY A 160 9.68 2.27 24.51
N VAL A 161 10.64 1.40 24.87
CA VAL A 161 11.00 0.22 24.06
C VAL A 161 9.84 -0.77 24.03
N ALA A 162 9.25 -1.10 25.19
CA ALA A 162 8.14 -2.03 25.28
C ALA A 162 6.92 -1.53 24.50
N TYR A 163 6.57 -0.25 24.62
CA TYR A 163 5.52 0.41 23.84
C TYR A 163 5.79 0.30 22.33
N SER A 164 7.01 0.58 21.89
CA SER A 164 7.36 0.53 20.46
C SER A 164 7.34 -0.89 19.89
N LEU A 165 7.93 -1.85 20.59
CA LEU A 165 7.97 -3.25 20.15
C LEU A 165 6.59 -3.90 20.17
N SER A 166 5.79 -3.65 21.22
CA SER A 166 4.42 -4.16 21.31
C SER A 166 3.54 -3.58 20.21
N THR A 167 3.63 -2.28 19.91
CA THR A 167 2.90 -1.66 18.80
C THR A 167 3.21 -2.36 17.46
N MET A 168 4.49 -2.58 17.18
CA MET A 168 4.93 -3.28 15.97
C MET A 168 4.44 -4.74 15.93
N ALA A 169 4.55 -5.46 17.05
CA ALA A 169 4.10 -6.84 17.17
C ALA A 169 2.58 -6.97 16.95
N ILE A 170 1.79 -6.09 17.57
CA ILE A 170 0.33 -6.07 17.43
C ILE A 170 -0.07 -5.78 15.98
N ALA A 171 0.58 -4.82 15.32
CA ALA A 171 0.32 -4.51 13.91
C ALA A 171 0.63 -5.71 13.00
N MET A 172 1.80 -6.36 13.18
CA MET A 172 2.18 -7.53 12.38
C MET A 172 1.29 -8.75 12.64
N ALA A 173 0.97 -9.04 13.91
CA ALA A 173 0.09 -10.15 14.28
C ALA A 173 -1.33 -9.93 13.74
N SER A 174 -1.85 -8.70 13.85
CA SER A 174 -3.18 -8.37 13.32
C SER A 174 -3.23 -8.43 11.79
N LEU A 175 -2.14 -8.04 11.10
CA LEU A 175 -2.02 -8.20 9.66
C LEU A 175 -2.09 -9.67 9.23
N GLN A 176 -1.37 -10.58 9.92
CA GLN A 176 -1.47 -12.03 9.67
C GLN A 176 -2.86 -12.55 9.99
N PHE A 177 -3.43 -12.11 11.11
CA PHE A 177 -4.79 -12.48 11.51
C PHE A 177 -5.80 -12.10 10.43
N GLY A 178 -5.71 -10.89 9.86
CA GLY A 178 -6.57 -10.46 8.76
C GLY A 178 -6.44 -11.33 7.51
N GLU A 179 -5.21 -11.70 7.14
CA GLU A 179 -4.93 -12.61 6.01
C GLU A 179 -5.54 -14.01 6.25
N HIS A 180 -5.43 -14.54 7.46
CA HIS A 180 -6.04 -15.83 7.83
C HIS A 180 -7.56 -15.75 7.94
N PHE A 181 -8.09 -14.68 8.53
CA PHE A 181 -9.52 -14.46 8.67
C PHE A 181 -10.21 -14.40 7.30
N ALA A 182 -9.51 -13.86 6.29
CA ALA A 182 -9.98 -13.86 4.91
C ALA A 182 -10.32 -15.26 4.41
N SER A 183 -9.55 -16.29 4.79
CA SER A 183 -9.76 -17.67 4.34
C SER A 183 -11.01 -18.33 4.92
N VAL A 184 -11.46 -17.88 6.09
CA VAL A 184 -12.68 -18.37 6.78
C VAL A 184 -13.94 -17.78 6.15
N LEU A 185 -13.84 -16.56 5.60
CA LEU A 185 -14.98 -15.91 4.94
C LEU A 185 -15.31 -16.58 3.59
N PRO A 186 -16.61 -16.66 3.24
CA PRO A 186 -17.02 -17.16 1.93
C PRO A 186 -16.40 -16.29 0.83
N ARG A 187 -16.06 -16.93 -0.29
CA ARG A 187 -15.57 -16.21 -1.48
C ARG A 187 -16.62 -15.22 -1.93
N LEU A 188 -16.20 -14.01 -2.26
CA LEU A 188 -17.12 -13.03 -2.80
C LEU A 188 -17.67 -13.54 -4.13
N PRO A 189 -18.96 -13.34 -4.43
CA PRO A 189 -19.52 -13.77 -5.70
C PRO A 189 -18.77 -13.08 -6.83
N LEU A 190 -17.91 -13.82 -7.53
CA LEU A 190 -17.40 -13.43 -8.83
C LEU A 190 -18.56 -13.51 -9.82
N SER A 191 -19.44 -12.52 -9.77
CA SER A 191 -20.09 -12.14 -11.00
C SER A 191 -18.97 -11.63 -11.92
N TRP A 192 -18.90 -12.15 -13.15
CA TRP A 192 -18.07 -11.61 -14.25
C TRP A 192 -16.63 -12.13 -14.47
N GLN A 193 -16.27 -13.35 -14.08
CA GLN A 193 -15.23 -14.09 -14.80
C GLN A 193 -15.87 -14.93 -15.91
N THR A 194 -15.85 -14.42 -17.13
CA THR A 194 -16.06 -15.22 -18.34
C THR A 194 -15.13 -16.44 -18.28
N ARG A 195 -15.71 -17.64 -18.14
CA ARG A 195 -15.04 -18.87 -18.55
C ARG A 195 -14.56 -18.65 -19.99
N LYS A 196 -13.25 -18.63 -20.24
CA LYS A 196 -12.73 -18.94 -21.58
C LYS A 196 -13.31 -20.33 -21.93
N PRO A 197 -13.95 -20.53 -23.09
CA PRO A 197 -14.27 -21.89 -23.52
C PRO A 197 -12.95 -22.65 -23.60
N SER A 198 -12.88 -23.78 -22.90
CA SER A 198 -11.81 -24.76 -23.06
C SER A 198 -11.78 -25.14 -24.53
N SER A 199 -10.74 -24.69 -25.23
CA SER A 199 -10.34 -25.32 -26.48
C SER A 199 -9.87 -26.71 -26.11
N ASP A 200 -10.77 -27.70 -26.21
CA ASP A 200 -10.40 -29.10 -26.21
C ASP A 200 -9.40 -29.28 -27.36
N HIS A 201 -8.11 -29.32 -27.02
CA HIS A 201 -7.09 -29.88 -27.88
C HIS A 201 -7.36 -31.38 -27.97
N SER A 202 -8.22 -31.74 -28.91
CA SER A 202 -8.26 -33.07 -29.49
C SER A 202 -6.88 -33.31 -30.08
N THR A 203 -6.06 -34.04 -29.34
CA THR A 203 -4.71 -34.40 -29.76
C THR A 203 -4.84 -35.42 -30.89
N THR A 204 -4.47 -34.98 -32.09
CA THR A 204 -4.29 -35.81 -33.28
C THR A 204 -3.29 -36.93 -32.97
N ALA A 205 -3.76 -38.16 -32.86
CA ALA A 205 -2.90 -39.33 -32.92
C ALA A 205 -2.67 -39.69 -34.40
N LEU A 206 -1.44 -39.47 -34.88
CA LEU A 206 -0.94 -40.01 -36.14
C LEU A 206 -0.93 -41.55 -36.09
N PRO A 207 -1.39 -42.27 -37.13
CA PRO A 207 -0.99 -43.65 -37.33
C PRO A 207 0.29 -43.71 -38.16
N THR A 208 1.24 -44.44 -37.62
CA THR A 208 2.48 -44.91 -38.22
C THR A 208 2.25 -45.69 -39.52
N LYS A 209 3.19 -45.50 -40.46
CA LYS A 209 3.32 -46.27 -41.71
C LYS A 209 3.32 -47.78 -41.44
N ASN A 210 2.59 -48.52 -42.27
CA ASN A 210 3.00 -49.85 -42.72
C ASN A 210 2.64 -50.02 -44.20
N SER A 211 3.61 -50.54 -44.94
CA SER A 211 3.62 -50.86 -46.37
C SER A 211 2.84 -52.13 -46.69
N SER A 212 2.07 -52.14 -47.78
CA SER A 212 2.16 -53.17 -48.84
C SER A 212 1.11 -52.97 -49.94
N SER A 213 1.54 -53.31 -51.16
CA SER A 213 0.81 -53.88 -52.30
C SER A 213 -0.09 -53.02 -53.22
N THR A 214 0.50 -52.71 -54.38
CA THR A 214 0.10 -53.18 -55.74
C THR A 214 -0.95 -52.41 -56.57
N SER A 215 -0.57 -52.25 -57.86
CA SER A 215 -1.37 -51.98 -59.09
C SER A 215 -2.05 -50.61 -59.19
N SER A 216 -2.05 -49.88 -60.32
CA SER A 216 -1.72 -50.18 -61.72
C SER A 216 -1.72 -48.88 -62.54
N ALA A 217 -0.81 -48.82 -63.52
CA ALA A 217 -0.94 -48.25 -64.88
C ALA A 217 -1.65 -46.89 -65.09
N SER A 218 -0.91 -45.89 -65.57
CA SER A 218 -0.85 -45.51 -67.00
C SER A 218 -0.06 -44.21 -67.20
N GLU A 219 0.79 -44.20 -68.21
CA GLU A 219 1.79 -43.19 -68.59
C GLU A 219 1.27 -42.36 -69.82
N PRO A 220 2.07 -41.51 -70.51
CA PRO A 220 2.07 -40.03 -70.55
C PRO A 220 1.66 -39.50 -71.97
N PRO A 221 2.16 -38.38 -72.59
CA PRO A 221 3.02 -37.25 -72.18
C PRO A 221 2.50 -35.85 -72.64
N HIS A 222 3.25 -34.76 -72.36
CA HIS A 222 3.67 -33.74 -73.34
C HIS A 222 4.35 -32.51 -72.70
N ASP A 223 5.24 -31.92 -73.50
CA ASP A 223 6.36 -31.04 -73.21
C ASP A 223 6.04 -29.52 -73.13
N ASP A 224 7.12 -28.77 -72.88
CA ASP A 224 7.41 -27.38 -73.30
C ASP A 224 7.13 -26.17 -72.38
N VAL A 225 8.22 -25.75 -71.72
CA VAL A 225 8.99 -24.51 -71.97
C VAL A 225 8.25 -23.17 -72.20
N SER A 226 8.53 -22.26 -71.25
CA SER A 226 8.79 -20.81 -71.38
C SER A 226 7.68 -19.76 -71.21
N SER A 227 8.10 -18.72 -70.48
CA SER A 227 7.89 -17.30 -70.79
C SER A 227 6.65 -16.60 -70.23
N SER A 228 6.95 -15.75 -69.23
CA SER A 228 6.53 -14.36 -69.14
C SER A 228 5.18 -13.99 -68.53
N ARG A 229 5.32 -13.01 -67.62
CA ARG A 229 4.51 -11.78 -67.50
C ARG A 229 3.47 -11.77 -66.38
N ASN A 230 3.90 -11.12 -65.30
CA ASN A 230 3.07 -10.36 -64.36
C ASN A 230 1.91 -9.66 -65.06
N GLN A 231 0.66 -9.90 -64.63
CA GLN A 231 -0.23 -8.84 -64.14
C GLN A 231 -1.57 -9.38 -63.61
N THR A 232 -1.86 -9.02 -62.36
CA THR A 232 -3.18 -8.61 -61.82
C THR A 232 -4.39 -9.54 -61.99
N LYS A 233 -4.82 -10.13 -60.88
CA LYS A 233 -6.18 -9.95 -60.34
C LYS A 233 -6.25 -10.33 -58.87
N PHE A 234 -6.40 -9.31 -58.02
CA PHE A 234 -6.88 -9.43 -56.65
C PHE A 234 -8.30 -10.03 -56.70
N ASN A 235 -8.49 -11.22 -56.16
CA ASN A 235 -9.81 -11.68 -55.73
C ASN A 235 -9.87 -11.52 -54.22
N GLU A 236 -10.61 -10.50 -53.78
CA GLU A 236 -11.12 -10.39 -52.42
C GLU A 236 -12.12 -11.52 -52.17
N GLU A 237 -11.67 -12.60 -51.53
CA GLU A 237 -12.58 -13.47 -50.80
C GLU A 237 -13.00 -12.76 -49.51
N LYS A 238 -14.22 -12.23 -49.57
CA LYS A 238 -14.96 -11.63 -48.47
C LYS A 238 -15.24 -12.69 -47.40
N VAL A 239 -14.28 -12.92 -46.51
CA VAL A 239 -14.50 -13.64 -45.26
C VAL A 239 -15.40 -12.76 -44.39
N SER A 240 -16.66 -13.17 -44.31
CA SER A 240 -17.68 -12.65 -43.41
C SER A 240 -17.15 -12.62 -41.97
N SER A 241 -16.70 -11.43 -41.55
CA SER A 241 -16.43 -11.07 -40.17
C SER A 241 -17.74 -11.10 -39.39
N SER A 242 -18.05 -12.26 -38.81
CA SER A 242 -19.08 -12.38 -37.78
C SER A 242 -18.58 -11.65 -36.53
N ARG A 243 -18.98 -10.38 -36.40
CA ARG A 243 -18.90 -9.64 -35.14
C ARG A 243 -19.63 -10.44 -34.05
N PRO A 244 -18.99 -10.77 -32.91
CA PRO A 244 -19.76 -11.15 -31.74
C PRO A 244 -20.31 -9.86 -31.10
N THR A 245 -21.42 -9.36 -31.67
CA THR A 245 -22.32 -8.43 -30.99
C THR A 245 -23.01 -9.18 -29.86
N GLY A 246 -22.78 -8.82 -28.60
CA GLY A 246 -23.75 -9.22 -27.57
C GLY A 246 -23.40 -9.13 -26.09
N PHE A 247 -22.13 -9.25 -25.65
CA PHE A 247 -21.89 -9.46 -24.20
C PHE A 247 -20.78 -8.64 -23.52
N ASN A 248 -19.93 -7.92 -24.28
CA ASN A 248 -18.92 -7.01 -23.69
C ASN A 248 -19.50 -5.64 -23.27
N THR A 249 -20.77 -5.39 -23.57
CA THR A 249 -21.40 -4.07 -23.38
C THR A 249 -21.94 -3.88 -21.96
N LEU A 250 -22.28 -4.97 -21.25
CA LEU A 250 -22.93 -4.89 -19.92
C LEU A 250 -21.94 -4.69 -18.75
N THR A 251 -20.66 -5.04 -18.92
CA THR A 251 -19.61 -4.81 -17.91
C THR A 251 -19.12 -3.37 -17.89
N ARG A 252 -19.21 -2.66 -19.02
CA ARG A 252 -18.80 -1.24 -19.13
C ARG A 252 -19.83 -0.29 -18.51
N THR A 253 -21.11 -0.67 -18.45
CA THR A 253 -22.22 0.20 -18.03
C THR A 253 -22.45 0.26 -16.52
N ALA A 254 -22.09 -0.75 -15.73
CA ALA A 254 -22.24 -0.72 -14.26
C ALA A 254 -21.16 0.12 -13.57
N THR A 255 -19.94 0.17 -14.12
CA THR A 255 -18.81 0.91 -13.53
C THR A 255 -18.99 2.44 -13.45
N PRO A 256 -19.54 3.16 -14.45
CA PRO A 256 -19.75 4.61 -14.33
C PRO A 256 -20.84 4.97 -13.31
N ILE A 257 -21.87 4.13 -13.12
CA ILE A 257 -22.90 4.36 -12.10
C ILE A 257 -22.26 4.25 -10.72
N LEU A 258 -21.45 3.21 -10.48
CA LEU A 258 -20.76 3.03 -9.21
C LEU A 258 -19.73 4.14 -8.95
N ASP A 259 -19.05 4.63 -9.98
CA ASP A 259 -18.18 5.81 -9.90
C ASP A 259 -18.98 7.06 -9.46
N ILE A 260 -20.13 7.33 -10.07
CA ILE A 260 -21.00 8.47 -9.70
C ILE A 260 -21.54 8.32 -8.27
N VAL A 261 -22.00 7.13 -7.89
CA VAL A 261 -22.49 6.86 -6.53
C VAL A 261 -21.38 7.08 -5.50
N THR A 262 -20.15 6.63 -5.78
CA THR A 262 -18.99 6.84 -4.90
C THR A 262 -18.65 8.32 -4.76
N ILE A 263 -18.71 9.08 -5.86
CA ILE A 263 -18.49 10.53 -5.82
C ILE A 263 -19.56 11.23 -5.00
N PHE A 264 -20.84 10.93 -5.26
CA PHE A 264 -21.96 11.56 -4.58
C PHE A 264 -21.98 11.25 -3.08
N THR A 265 -21.74 9.99 -2.70
CA THR A 265 -21.67 9.57 -1.29
C THR A 265 -20.54 10.26 -0.55
N ALA A 266 -19.35 10.39 -1.16
CA ALA A 266 -18.23 11.10 -0.55
C ALA A 266 -18.51 12.60 -0.36
N LEU A 267 -19.11 13.25 -1.37
CA LEU A 267 -19.50 14.66 -1.28
C LEU A 267 -20.55 14.87 -0.19
N LEU A 268 -21.57 14.01 -0.13
CA LEU A 268 -22.62 14.08 0.89
C LEU A 268 -22.06 13.85 2.29
N ALA A 269 -21.17 12.86 2.46
CA ALA A 269 -20.53 12.59 3.74
C ALA A 269 -19.68 13.78 4.22
N TYR A 270 -18.88 14.38 3.32
CA TYR A 270 -18.07 15.54 3.66
C TYR A 270 -18.94 16.76 4.00
N LEU A 271 -19.99 17.01 3.21
CA LEU A 271 -20.96 18.06 3.46
C LEU A 271 -21.67 17.87 4.80
N LEU A 272 -22.05 16.63 5.14
CA LEU A 272 -22.67 16.30 6.42
C LEU A 272 -21.74 16.64 7.59
N VAL A 273 -20.46 16.23 7.54
CA VAL A 273 -19.48 16.57 8.58
C VAL A 273 -19.29 18.08 8.68
N LEU A 274 -19.27 18.79 7.56
CA LEU A 274 -19.18 20.25 7.52
C LEU A 274 -20.40 20.91 8.20
N ILE A 275 -21.61 20.48 7.86
CA ILE A 275 -22.86 20.97 8.45
C ILE A 275 -22.88 20.69 9.95
N LEU A 276 -22.58 19.46 10.36
CA LEU A 276 -22.50 19.10 11.78
C LEU A 276 -21.44 19.95 12.50
N TYR A 277 -20.30 20.21 11.88
CA TYR A 277 -19.26 21.02 12.51
C TYR A 277 -19.70 22.46 12.74
N PHE A 278 -20.44 23.09 11.83
CA PHE A 278 -20.87 24.48 12.00
C PHE A 278 -22.13 24.60 12.87
N PHE A 279 -23.11 23.73 12.65
CA PHE A 279 -24.46 23.85 13.22
C PHE A 279 -24.72 22.99 14.47
N ALA A 280 -23.86 22.02 14.82
CA ALA A 280 -24.07 21.25 16.04
C ALA A 280 -23.98 22.14 17.30
N PRO A 281 -24.83 21.91 18.31
CA PRO A 281 -24.86 22.69 19.54
C PRO A 281 -23.49 22.78 20.22
N ARG A 282 -23.08 23.99 20.62
CA ARG A 282 -21.78 24.28 21.26
C ARG A 282 -21.53 23.55 22.59
N ARG A 283 -22.55 22.87 23.13
CA ARG A 283 -22.51 22.23 24.45
C ARG A 283 -21.76 20.89 24.46
N HIS A 284 -21.36 20.38 23.29
CA HIS A 284 -20.73 19.08 23.18
C HIS A 284 -19.26 19.13 22.77
N SER A 285 -18.40 18.47 23.55
CA SER A 285 -16.94 18.41 23.34
C SER A 285 -16.53 17.73 22.02
N TRP A 286 -17.35 16.81 21.49
CA TRP A 286 -17.03 16.03 20.28
C TRP A 286 -16.97 16.88 18.99
N ARG A 287 -17.55 18.09 18.98
CA ARG A 287 -17.49 18.98 17.82
C ARG A 287 -16.05 19.32 17.43
N HIS A 288 -15.20 19.61 18.40
CA HIS A 288 -13.80 19.99 18.14
C HIS A 288 -12.86 18.79 18.18
N SER A 289 -13.11 17.83 19.07
CA SER A 289 -12.23 16.67 19.24
C SER A 289 -12.46 15.56 18.21
N VAL A 290 -13.59 15.56 17.47
CA VAL A 290 -13.92 14.53 16.47
C VAL A 290 -14.19 15.12 15.09
N LEU A 291 -15.16 16.03 14.95
CA LEU A 291 -15.54 16.55 13.62
C LEU A 291 -14.43 17.37 12.96
N PHE A 292 -13.67 18.15 13.73
CA PHE A 292 -12.60 18.96 13.14
C PHE A 292 -11.44 18.09 12.59
N PRO A 293 -10.92 17.09 13.33
CA PRO A 293 -10.03 16.08 12.74
C PRO A 293 -10.60 15.40 11.49
N LEU A 294 -11.89 15.06 11.47
CA LEU A 294 -12.54 14.42 10.32
C LEU A 294 -12.45 15.28 9.06
N LEU A 295 -12.64 16.60 9.18
CA LEU A 295 -12.49 17.54 8.06
C LEU A 295 -11.04 17.63 7.53
N LEU A 296 -10.05 17.41 8.39
CA LEU A 296 -8.63 17.44 8.02
C LEU A 296 -8.05 16.06 7.63
N ALA A 297 -8.81 14.97 7.76
CA ALA A 297 -8.39 13.62 7.37
C ALA A 297 -8.18 13.43 5.85
N PRO A 298 -9.08 13.92 4.97
CA PRO A 298 -8.93 13.76 3.52
C PRO A 298 -7.62 14.29 2.93
N PRO A 299 -7.17 15.54 3.20
CA PRO A 299 -5.93 16.05 2.61
C PRO A 299 -4.70 15.21 3.01
N GLY A 300 -4.65 14.68 4.24
CA GLY A 300 -3.57 13.79 4.67
C GLY A 300 -3.53 12.50 3.86
N THR A 301 -4.68 11.86 3.67
CA THR A 301 -4.79 10.61 2.90
C THR A 301 -4.49 10.81 1.42
N ILE A 302 -4.97 11.91 0.82
CA ILE A 302 -4.69 12.24 -0.59
C ILE A 302 -3.20 12.45 -0.80
N LEU A 303 -2.54 13.18 0.11
CA LEU A 303 -1.09 13.37 0.05
C LEU A 303 -0.35 12.04 0.21
N ARG A 304 -0.76 11.17 1.15
CA ARG A 304 -0.19 9.82 1.28
C ARG A 304 -0.36 9.00 0.00
N PHE A 305 -1.54 9.01 -0.61
CA PHE A 305 -1.80 8.31 -1.86
C PHE A 305 -0.93 8.84 -3.01
N PHE A 306 -0.71 10.15 -3.06
CA PHE A 306 0.20 10.76 -4.02
C PHE A 306 1.65 10.31 -3.78
N LEU A 307 2.12 10.34 -2.53
CA LEU A 307 3.47 9.93 -2.15
C LEU A 307 3.72 8.43 -2.41
N ALA A 308 2.70 7.58 -2.27
CA ALA A 308 2.81 6.15 -2.53
C ALA A 308 3.25 5.82 -3.97
N ARG A 309 3.06 6.74 -4.93
CA ARG A 309 3.57 6.59 -6.31
C ARG A 309 5.09 6.48 -6.37
N PHE A 310 5.80 7.06 -5.41
CA PHE A 310 7.26 6.96 -5.32
C PHE A 310 7.75 5.60 -4.79
N ASN A 311 6.87 4.77 -4.22
CA ASN A 311 7.23 3.41 -3.79
C ASN A 311 7.59 2.50 -4.97
N THR A 312 7.03 2.76 -6.16
CA THR A 312 7.25 1.95 -7.37
C THR A 312 8.52 2.35 -8.13
N HIS A 313 9.38 3.19 -7.56
CA HIS A 313 10.60 3.65 -8.23
C HIS A 313 11.57 2.48 -8.44
N ARG A 314 11.97 2.24 -9.70
CA ARG A 314 12.69 1.04 -10.16
C ARG A 314 13.96 0.71 -9.35
N THR A 315 14.67 1.73 -8.86
CA THR A 315 15.90 1.57 -8.07
C THR A 315 15.66 1.02 -6.65
N PHE A 316 14.49 1.27 -6.07
CA PHE A 316 14.21 1.01 -4.64
C PHE A 316 13.00 0.10 -4.38
N ILE A 317 12.34 -0.39 -5.43
CA ILE A 317 11.06 -1.12 -5.38
C ILE A 317 11.05 -2.33 -4.41
N ASP A 318 12.21 -2.95 -4.16
CA ASP A 318 12.38 -4.08 -3.24
C ASP A 318 13.30 -3.77 -2.03
N ARG A 319 13.81 -2.54 -1.92
CA ARG A 319 14.82 -2.15 -0.93
C ARG A 319 14.29 -1.14 0.09
N PHE A 320 13.63 -0.10 -0.38
CA PHE A 320 13.23 1.02 0.47
C PHE A 320 11.97 1.73 -0.08
N PRO A 321 10.80 1.57 0.55
CA PRO A 321 9.57 2.27 0.16
C PRO A 321 9.64 3.77 0.51
N ILE A 322 10.12 4.57 -0.45
CA ILE A 322 10.37 6.01 -0.26
C ILE A 322 9.11 6.80 0.05
N GLY A 323 8.00 6.51 -0.65
CA GLY A 323 6.73 7.20 -0.49
C GLY A 323 6.14 7.05 0.92
N THR A 324 6.08 5.81 1.42
CA THR A 324 5.59 5.52 2.78
C THR A 324 6.51 6.14 3.84
N PHE A 325 7.82 6.02 3.65
CA PHE A 325 8.81 6.67 4.50
C PHE A 325 8.61 8.20 4.57
N LEU A 326 8.50 8.87 3.43
CA LEU A 326 8.30 10.32 3.35
C LEU A 326 6.99 10.74 4.03
N ALA A 327 5.90 10.03 3.77
CA ALA A 327 4.61 10.33 4.38
C ALA A 327 4.68 10.24 5.92
N ASN A 328 5.30 9.19 6.44
CA ASN A 328 5.50 9.00 7.88
C ASN A 328 6.40 10.08 8.50
N MET A 329 7.51 10.45 7.83
CA MET A 329 8.44 11.46 8.34
C MET A 329 7.83 12.87 8.32
N ILE A 330 7.15 13.26 7.25
CA ILE A 330 6.48 14.56 7.14
C ILE A 330 5.40 14.69 8.23
N ALA A 331 4.55 13.66 8.39
CA ALA A 331 3.54 13.65 9.44
C ALA A 331 4.15 13.73 10.83
N THR A 332 5.28 13.05 11.08
CA THR A 332 5.99 13.07 12.37
C THR A 332 6.57 14.45 12.69
N LEU A 333 7.13 15.15 11.70
CA LEU A 333 7.60 16.53 11.88
C LEU A 333 6.45 17.49 12.24
N ILE A 334 5.32 17.36 11.54
CA ILE A 334 4.15 18.22 11.76
C ILE A 334 3.49 17.90 13.11
N ILE A 335 3.32 16.62 13.48
CA ILE A 335 2.72 16.25 14.77
C ILE A 335 3.58 16.76 15.93
N ALA A 336 4.91 16.63 15.84
CA ALA A 336 5.83 17.11 16.87
C ALA A 336 5.78 18.65 17.00
N GLY A 337 5.77 19.36 15.87
CA GLY A 337 5.68 20.82 15.86
C GLY A 337 4.36 21.34 16.42
N THR A 338 3.24 20.73 16.05
CA THR A 338 1.91 21.11 16.52
C THR A 338 1.68 20.72 17.98
N TYR A 339 2.16 19.55 18.42
CA TYR A 339 2.15 19.13 19.82
C TYR A 339 2.92 20.11 20.71
N ALA A 340 4.13 20.47 20.31
CA ALA A 340 4.94 21.44 21.04
C ALA A 340 4.29 22.83 21.04
N ALA A 341 3.68 23.26 19.93
CA ALA A 341 2.99 24.55 19.82
C ALA A 341 1.75 24.64 20.73
N GLN A 342 1.03 23.53 20.98
CA GLN A 342 -0.11 23.50 21.91
C GLN A 342 0.29 23.78 23.36
N ARG A 343 1.50 23.38 23.76
CA ARG A 343 1.96 23.40 25.15
C ARG A 343 2.89 24.58 25.47
N ARG A 344 2.98 25.57 24.57
CA ARG A 344 3.79 26.77 24.79
C ARG A 344 3.14 27.73 25.79
N PRO A 345 3.91 28.33 26.71
CA PRO A 345 3.47 29.49 27.46
C PRO A 345 3.04 30.59 26.49
N SER A 346 1.78 31.01 26.54
CA SER A 346 1.36 32.17 25.76
C SER A 346 1.90 33.41 26.46
N ALA A 347 2.87 34.09 25.82
CA ALA A 347 3.45 35.36 26.30
C ALA A 347 2.44 36.54 26.40
N ARG A 348 1.13 36.26 26.26
CA ARG A 348 0.02 37.22 26.36
C ARG A 348 -1.17 36.67 27.15
N SER A 349 -0.96 35.82 28.14
CA SER A 349 -2.00 35.53 29.13
C SER A 349 -2.03 36.59 30.23
N SER A 350 -2.17 37.85 29.83
CA SER A 350 -2.76 38.87 30.69
C SER A 350 -4.25 38.90 30.35
N SER A 351 -5.07 38.41 31.27
CA SER A 351 -6.43 38.91 31.51
C SER A 351 -7.26 39.31 30.28
N SER A 352 -8.03 38.39 29.71
CA SER A 352 -9.41 38.67 29.22
C SER A 352 -9.96 37.48 28.42
N GLY A 353 -11.20 37.12 28.71
CA GLY A 353 -11.94 36.04 28.05
C GLY A 353 -12.24 36.33 26.57
N GLY A 354 -11.27 36.07 25.70
CA GLY A 354 -11.46 36.04 24.25
C GLY A 354 -11.28 34.62 23.73
N GLY A 355 -12.30 34.03 23.11
CA GLY A 355 -12.35 32.64 22.61
C GLY A 355 -11.29 32.22 21.56
N GLY A 356 -10.24 33.00 21.32
CA GLY A 356 -9.17 32.71 20.36
C GLY A 356 -8.16 31.64 20.81
N GLY A 357 -7.94 31.49 22.13
CA GLY A 357 -7.02 30.47 22.67
C GLY A 357 -7.49 29.04 22.41
N GLY A 358 -8.78 28.78 22.60
CA GLY A 358 -9.41 27.48 22.34
C GLY A 358 -9.42 27.11 20.85
N VAL A 359 -9.70 28.09 19.97
CA VAL A 359 -9.71 27.85 18.52
C VAL A 359 -8.33 27.42 18.02
N ARG A 360 -7.25 28.08 18.47
CA ARG A 360 -5.89 27.69 18.10
C ARG A 360 -5.56 26.27 18.56
N CYS A 361 -5.92 25.92 19.79
CA CYS A 361 -5.67 24.59 20.30
C CYS A 361 -6.43 23.50 19.53
N ASN A 362 -7.73 23.71 19.30
CA ASN A 362 -8.59 22.78 18.57
C ASN A 362 -8.08 22.57 17.13
N ALA A 363 -7.57 23.63 16.49
CA ALA A 363 -6.95 23.52 15.17
C ALA A 363 -5.66 22.70 15.19
N LEU A 364 -4.77 22.94 16.15
CA LEU A 364 -3.56 22.15 16.30
C LEU A 364 -3.88 20.68 16.62
N TYR A 365 -4.95 20.41 17.36
CA TYR A 365 -5.39 19.04 17.68
C TYR A 365 -5.95 18.35 16.43
N ALA A 366 -6.78 19.06 15.67
CA ALA A 366 -7.32 18.56 14.41
C ALA A 366 -6.23 18.27 13.37
N ILE A 367 -5.14 19.05 13.34
CA ILE A 367 -3.99 18.75 12.48
C ILE A 367 -3.30 17.46 12.92
N GLN A 368 -3.06 17.28 14.21
CA GLN A 368 -2.42 16.07 14.75
C GLN A 368 -3.25 14.82 14.44
N GLN A 369 -4.53 14.86 14.80
CA GLN A 369 -5.40 13.70 14.69
C GLN A 369 -5.94 13.49 13.27
N GLY A 370 -6.39 14.54 12.60
CA GLY A 370 -6.93 14.45 11.25
C GLY A 370 -5.84 14.26 10.22
N PHE A 371 -5.07 15.33 9.98
CA PHE A 371 -4.12 15.40 8.88
C PHE A 371 -2.92 14.46 9.08
N CYS A 372 -2.16 14.60 10.17
CA CYS A 372 -0.96 13.77 10.43
C CYS A 372 -1.32 12.31 10.65
N GLY A 373 -2.41 12.07 11.40
CA GLY A 373 -2.98 10.75 11.62
C GLY A 373 -3.25 9.99 10.32
N CYS A 374 -3.87 10.65 9.32
CA CYS A 374 -4.21 10.03 8.04
C CYS A 374 -3.10 10.08 6.98
N LEU A 375 -2.15 11.02 7.10
CA LEU A 375 -0.97 11.12 6.24
C LEU A 375 0.03 10.00 6.53
N SER A 376 0.21 9.64 7.79
CA SER A 376 1.09 8.53 8.19
C SER A 376 0.32 7.22 8.31
N THR A 377 1.02 6.09 8.27
CA THR A 377 0.37 4.77 8.46
C THR A 377 1.37 3.73 8.94
N VAL A 378 0.90 2.83 9.80
CA VAL A 378 1.62 1.61 10.18
C VAL A 378 1.19 0.42 9.32
N SER A 379 -0.07 0.33 8.91
CA SER A 379 -0.57 -0.81 8.13
C SER A 379 0.19 -1.03 6.81
N THR A 380 0.48 0.03 6.05
CA THR A 380 1.30 -0.09 4.83
C THR A 380 2.77 -0.35 5.17
N PHE A 381 3.27 0.29 6.22
CA PHE A 381 4.65 0.12 6.70
C PHE A 381 4.96 -1.35 7.06
N VAL A 382 4.06 -2.04 7.77
CA VAL A 382 4.26 -3.46 8.13
C VAL A 382 4.12 -4.40 6.94
N VAL A 383 3.28 -4.07 5.95
CA VAL A 383 3.18 -4.83 4.70
C VAL A 383 4.50 -4.73 3.94
N GLU A 384 5.02 -3.52 3.76
CA GLU A 384 6.28 -3.29 3.05
C GLU A 384 7.48 -3.89 3.80
N ALA A 385 7.46 -3.86 5.13
CA ALA A 385 8.48 -4.51 5.96
C ALA A 385 8.58 -6.04 5.70
N ARG A 386 7.52 -6.68 5.20
CA ARG A 386 7.55 -8.10 4.77
C ARG A 386 8.11 -8.27 3.37
N THR A 387 7.92 -7.28 2.49
CA THR A 387 8.30 -7.38 1.07
C THR A 387 9.74 -6.93 0.80
N VAL A 388 10.32 -6.09 1.67
CA VAL A 388 11.73 -5.66 1.54
C VAL A 388 12.68 -6.86 1.60
N LYS A 389 13.55 -6.99 0.59
CA LYS A 389 14.50 -8.09 0.44
C LYS A 389 15.84 -7.76 1.11
N GLY A 390 16.33 -8.70 1.91
CA GLY A 390 17.62 -8.61 2.60
C GLY A 390 17.51 -8.03 4.00
N TRP A 391 18.13 -8.70 4.97
CA TRP A 391 18.06 -8.34 6.39
C TRP A 391 18.58 -6.93 6.69
N ILE A 392 19.65 -6.52 5.98
CA ILE A 392 20.26 -5.19 6.14
C ILE A 392 19.28 -4.10 5.72
N TRP A 393 18.69 -4.19 4.52
CA TRP A 393 17.70 -3.22 4.04
C TRP A 393 16.43 -3.21 4.89
N LYS A 394 16.00 -4.38 5.36
CA LYS A 394 14.88 -4.48 6.30
C LYS A 394 15.18 -3.76 7.62
N GLY A 395 16.38 -3.94 8.17
CA GLY A 395 16.86 -3.22 9.36
C GLY A 395 16.94 -1.70 9.13
N PHE A 396 17.49 -1.26 8.00
CA PHE A 396 17.54 0.16 7.63
C PHE A 396 16.15 0.77 7.45
N TYR A 397 15.23 0.06 6.80
CA TYR A 397 13.86 0.57 6.62
C TYR A 397 13.11 0.62 7.95
N ILE A 398 13.02 -0.50 8.66
CA ILE A 398 12.22 -0.58 9.89
C ILE A 398 12.88 0.24 11.00
N GLY A 399 14.13 -0.09 11.34
CA GLY A 399 14.87 0.56 12.41
C GLY A 399 15.17 2.01 12.09
N GLY A 400 15.62 2.31 10.87
CA GLY A 400 15.94 3.68 10.46
C GLY A 400 14.72 4.60 10.46
N SER A 401 13.55 4.14 10.02
CA SER A 401 12.32 4.95 10.06
C SER A 401 11.89 5.27 11.50
N VAL A 402 11.92 4.26 12.38
CA VAL A 402 11.53 4.43 13.79
C VAL A 402 12.52 5.32 14.54
N ILE A 403 13.82 5.08 14.38
CA ILE A 403 14.87 5.88 15.03
C ILE A 403 14.79 7.34 14.54
N LEU A 404 14.72 7.56 13.23
CA LEU A 404 14.65 8.92 12.68
C LEU A 404 13.37 9.64 13.13
N GLY A 405 12.23 8.94 13.17
CA GLY A 405 10.98 9.47 13.70
C GLY A 405 11.11 9.94 15.15
N HIS A 406 11.68 9.10 16.02
CA HIS A 406 11.95 9.48 17.41
C HIS A 406 12.94 10.65 17.52
N LEU A 407 13.98 10.69 16.68
CA LEU A 407 14.93 11.81 16.65
C LEU A 407 14.25 13.13 16.27
N PHE A 408 13.30 13.12 15.34
CA PHE A 408 12.52 14.32 15.02
C PHE A 408 11.65 14.78 16.18
N VAL A 409 10.95 13.86 16.84
CA VAL A 409 10.13 14.20 18.02
C VAL A 409 11.02 14.72 19.14
N LEU A 410 12.15 14.07 19.42
CA LEU A 410 13.13 14.50 20.42
C LEU A 410 13.68 15.91 20.13
N ALA A 411 14.10 16.16 18.89
CA ALA A 411 14.67 17.45 18.51
C ALA A 411 13.65 18.59 18.66
N ILE A 412 12.38 18.34 18.33
CA ILE A 412 11.33 19.36 18.38
C ILE A 412 10.72 19.46 19.76
N VAL A 413 10.10 18.38 20.25
CA VAL A 413 9.38 18.36 21.53
C VAL A 413 10.37 18.42 22.69
N GLY A 414 11.40 17.58 22.69
CA GLY A 414 12.44 17.62 23.72
C GLY A 414 13.22 18.92 23.70
N GLY A 415 13.66 19.36 22.52
CA GLY A 415 14.37 20.64 22.37
C GLY A 415 13.56 21.85 22.86
N ILE A 416 12.28 21.94 22.53
CA ILE A 416 11.40 23.02 23.03
C ILE A 416 11.14 22.85 24.54
N GLY A 417 10.91 21.62 25.00
CA GLY A 417 10.67 21.32 26.41
C GLY A 417 11.83 21.73 27.30
N TRP A 418 13.07 21.36 26.94
CA TRP A 418 14.27 21.72 27.70
C TRP A 418 14.60 23.22 27.65
N SER A 419 14.33 23.89 26.53
CA SER A 419 14.68 25.30 26.36
C SER A 419 13.67 26.27 26.97
N ARG A 420 12.38 25.92 26.99
CA ARG A 420 11.30 26.85 27.37
C ARG A 420 10.32 26.30 28.40
N GLY A 421 10.35 25.00 28.69
CA GLY A 421 9.33 24.32 29.49
C GLY A 421 8.00 24.17 28.75
N PHE A 422 7.16 23.27 29.26
CA PHE A 422 5.79 23.10 28.82
C PHE A 422 4.82 23.47 29.94
N ILE A 423 3.66 24.01 29.57
CA ILE A 423 2.55 24.24 30.49
C ILE A 423 1.36 23.47 29.94
N ASP A 424 0.52 22.91 30.81
CA ASP A 424 -0.77 22.33 30.45
C ASP A 424 -1.75 23.43 30.02
N VAL A 425 -1.52 23.99 28.83
CA VAL A 425 -2.34 25.11 28.31
C VAL A 425 -3.57 24.59 27.58
N CYS A 426 -3.49 23.40 26.97
CA CYS A 426 -4.64 22.80 26.29
C CYS A 426 -4.47 21.31 25.96
N LYS A 427 -5.47 20.51 26.34
CA LYS A 427 -5.72 19.15 25.84
C LYS A 427 -7.00 19.25 24.99
N GLY A 428 -6.91 18.85 23.72
CA GLY A 428 -8.00 19.00 22.73
C GLY A 428 -9.19 18.07 22.97
#